data_AF-A0A498P0G6-F1
#
_entry.id   AF-A0A498P0G6-F1
#
_cell.length_a   1.000
_cell.length_b   1.000
_cell.length_c   1.000
_cell.angle_alpha   90.00
_cell.angle_beta   90.00
_cell.angle_gamma   90.00
#
_symmetry.space_group_name_H-M   'P 1'
#
loop_
_entity.id
_entity.type
_entity.pdbx_description
1 polymer ?
#
loop_
_entity_poly.entity_id
_entity_poly.type
_entity_poly.pdbx_seq_one_letter_code
_entity_poly.pdbx_strand_id
1 'polypeptide(L)'
;MEEDECINEFRVRKCDLPILVDVLRNPNEIICDQSSVVGGVEALCMLLKRLTYPCRYSDMMQRFGHRQVPVLCMATNSMLDYIYAEHHQRITQWNDNILNPAALETYADSIHQMGAPLENCFGFIDGTVRPIARPGITQRILYNGHKRIHSLKYQAVAIPNGLIAHLYGPVEGRKHDSGMLAESGLMSLLENPAMSADGHPMCGRADAVMARLSRTCSPALASRLWGSVVCLHGLSHPLTQQHPH
;
A
#
# COMPACT_ATOMS: atom_id res chain seq x y z
N MET A 1 23.73 -7.50 10.69
CA MET A 1 22.96 -8.06 9.56
C MET A 1 23.73 -7.82 8.28
N GLU A 2 23.85 -8.87 7.49
CA GLU A 2 24.35 -8.82 6.12
C GLU A 2 23.29 -8.28 5.17
N GLU A 3 23.66 -7.93 3.93
CA GLU A 3 22.76 -7.34 2.94
C GLU A 3 21.55 -8.25 2.63
N ASP A 4 21.81 -9.53 2.34
CA ASP A 4 20.76 -10.51 2.04
C ASP A 4 19.81 -10.73 3.21
N GLU A 5 20.32 -10.65 4.44
CA GLU A 5 19.51 -10.76 5.65
C GLU A 5 18.56 -9.57 5.78
N CYS A 6 19.03 -8.34 5.53
CA CYS A 6 18.19 -7.14 5.53
C CYS A 6 17.07 -7.22 4.47
N ILE A 7 17.39 -7.65 3.25
CA ILE A 7 16.39 -7.79 2.19
C ILE A 7 15.35 -8.85 2.55
N ASN A 8 15.77 -9.99 3.10
CA ASN A 8 14.85 -11.06 3.48
C ASN A 8 13.98 -10.70 4.69
N GLU A 9 14.54 -9.99 5.66
CA GLU A 9 13.83 -9.63 6.89
C GLU A 9 12.93 -8.41 6.73
N PHE A 10 13.35 -7.41 5.96
CA PHE A 10 12.74 -6.08 5.94
C PHE A 10 12.32 -5.61 4.54
N ARG A 11 12.67 -6.35 3.48
CA ARG A 11 12.48 -5.94 2.07
C ARG A 11 13.17 -4.63 1.69
N VAL A 12 14.16 -4.22 2.47
CA VAL A 12 14.95 -3.00 2.25
C VAL A 12 16.43 -3.37 2.29
N ARG A 13 17.22 -2.77 1.39
CA ARG A 13 18.67 -2.93 1.38
C ARG A 13 19.28 -2.30 2.63
N LYS A 14 20.37 -2.87 3.14
CA LYS A 14 21.03 -2.37 4.35
C LYS A 14 21.51 -0.92 4.16
N CYS A 15 22.02 -0.60 2.98
CA CYS A 15 22.48 0.75 2.64
C CYS A 15 21.33 1.78 2.50
N ASP A 16 20.11 1.33 2.25
CA ASP A 16 18.94 2.21 2.12
C ASP A 16 18.29 2.51 3.48
N LEU A 17 18.60 1.74 4.53
CA LEU A 17 18.00 1.92 5.85
C LEU A 17 18.29 3.31 6.46
N PRO A 18 19.53 3.85 6.40
CA PRO A 18 19.79 5.23 6.84
C PRO A 18 19.01 6.28 6.03
N ILE A 19 18.91 6.08 4.70
CA ILE A 19 18.13 6.98 3.84
C ILE A 19 16.65 6.96 4.25
N LEU A 20 16.12 5.78 4.57
CA LEU A 20 14.75 5.63 5.02
C LEU A 20 14.51 6.33 6.38
N VAL A 21 15.45 6.19 7.31
CA VAL A 21 15.42 6.89 8.61
C VAL A 21 15.36 8.41 8.41
N ASP A 22 16.21 8.93 7.53
CA ASP A 22 16.28 10.36 7.23
C ASP A 22 15.01 10.87 6.54
N VAL A 23 14.54 10.18 5.49
CA VAL A 23 13.36 10.59 4.71
C VAL A 23 12.07 10.49 5.52
N LEU A 24 11.94 9.47 6.36
CA LEU A 24 10.80 9.33 7.28
C LEU A 24 10.86 10.29 8.46
N ARG A 25 11.99 11.01 8.65
CA ARG A 25 12.27 11.85 9.83
C ARG A 25 12.13 11.07 11.13
N ASN A 26 12.60 9.83 11.09
CA ASN A 26 12.37 8.85 12.13
C ASN A 26 12.84 9.39 13.50
N PRO A 27 12.03 9.28 14.57
CA PRO A 27 12.44 9.76 15.88
C PRO A 27 13.67 8.98 16.36
N ASN A 28 14.51 9.60 17.17
CA ASN A 28 15.69 8.91 17.72
C ASN A 28 15.29 7.77 18.68
N GLU A 29 14.17 7.94 19.39
CA GLU A 29 13.66 7.00 20.37
C GLU A 29 12.13 6.98 20.37
N ILE A 30 11.54 5.84 20.71
CA ILE A 30 10.13 5.68 21.03
C ILE A 30 10.02 5.41 22.52
N ILE A 31 9.17 6.20 23.18
CA ILE A 31 8.76 5.98 24.57
C ILE A 31 7.42 5.26 24.54
N CYS A 32 7.39 4.01 24.99
CA CYS A 32 6.15 3.24 25.13
C CYS A 32 5.39 3.68 26.38
N ASP A 33 4.08 3.38 26.45
CA ASP A 33 3.20 3.72 27.59
C ASP A 33 3.73 3.24 28.95
N GLN A 34 4.51 2.16 28.94
CA GLN A 34 5.14 1.58 30.13
C GLN A 34 6.48 2.23 30.48
N SER A 35 6.77 3.41 29.92
CA SER A 35 8.07 4.11 30.00
C SER A 35 9.27 3.33 29.48
N SER A 36 9.03 2.25 28.72
CA SER A 36 10.10 1.53 28.03
C SER A 36 10.61 2.34 26.84
N VAL A 37 11.92 2.42 26.68
CA VAL A 37 12.56 3.17 25.59
C VAL A 37 13.11 2.19 24.55
N VAL A 38 12.72 2.41 23.29
CA VAL A 38 13.17 1.65 22.12
C VAL A 38 13.85 2.60 21.15
N GLY A 39 15.01 2.22 20.61
CA GLY A 39 15.70 3.04 19.62
C GLY A 39 14.85 3.21 18.36
N GLY A 40 14.89 4.39 17.75
CA GLY A 40 14.07 4.70 16.58
C GLY A 40 14.30 3.76 15.41
N VAL A 41 15.57 3.49 15.08
CA VAL A 41 15.94 2.55 14.01
C VAL A 41 15.50 1.14 14.34
N GLU A 42 15.59 0.76 15.62
CA GLU A 42 15.14 -0.55 16.12
C GLU A 42 13.63 -0.72 15.90
N ALA A 43 12.84 0.28 16.30
CA ALA A 43 11.39 0.27 16.12
C ALA A 43 10.97 0.33 14.64
N LEU A 44 11.69 1.07 13.80
CA LEU A 44 11.49 1.05 12.35
C LEU A 44 11.73 -0.35 11.78
N CYS A 45 12.80 -1.04 12.19
CA CYS A 45 13.07 -2.42 11.75
C CYS A 45 11.99 -3.40 12.24
N MET A 46 11.47 -3.21 13.46
CA MET A 46 10.34 -4.01 13.96
C MET A 46 9.10 -3.84 13.07
N LEU A 47 8.80 -2.60 12.66
CA LEU A 47 7.70 -2.31 11.74
C LEU A 47 7.95 -2.91 10.35
N LEU A 48 9.13 -2.72 9.76
CA LEU A 48 9.47 -3.27 8.44
C LEU A 48 9.34 -4.80 8.41
N LYS A 49 9.78 -5.48 9.47
CA LYS A 49 9.60 -6.94 9.61
C LYS A 49 8.13 -7.35 9.55
N ARG A 50 7.26 -6.60 10.23
CA ARG A 50 5.81 -6.84 10.28
C ARG A 50 5.11 -6.56 8.94
N LEU A 51 5.62 -5.59 8.18
CA LEU A 51 5.08 -5.25 6.86
C LEU A 51 5.56 -6.22 5.76
N THR A 52 6.65 -6.96 5.99
CA THR A 52 7.22 -7.91 5.02
C THR A 52 6.32 -9.13 4.80
N TYR A 53 5.74 -9.67 5.87
CA TYR A 53 4.85 -10.83 5.83
C TYR A 53 4.04 -10.93 7.14
N PRO A 54 2.81 -11.47 7.13
CA PRO A 54 2.05 -11.71 8.35
C PRO A 54 2.81 -12.61 9.36
N CYS A 55 3.36 -12.02 10.41
CA CYS A 55 4.07 -12.74 11.48
C CYS A 55 3.55 -12.33 12.87
N ARG A 56 3.60 -13.22 13.86
CA ARG A 56 3.28 -12.87 15.25
C ARG A 56 4.47 -12.15 15.89
N TYR A 57 4.22 -11.39 16.96
CA TYR A 57 5.31 -10.78 17.73
C TYR A 57 6.22 -11.83 18.40
N SER A 58 5.69 -13.02 18.70
CA SER A 58 6.51 -14.16 19.15
C SER A 58 7.55 -14.58 18.11
N ASP A 59 7.19 -14.52 16.82
CA ASP A 59 8.05 -14.95 15.72
C ASP A 59 9.21 -13.95 15.51
N MET A 60 9.02 -12.70 15.95
CA MET A 60 10.03 -11.65 15.90
C MET A 60 11.09 -11.77 17.01
N MET A 61 10.85 -12.60 18.04
CA MET A 61 11.80 -12.75 19.15
C MET A 61 13.15 -13.33 18.71
N GLN A 62 13.22 -14.05 17.59
CA GLN A 62 14.50 -14.51 17.05
C GLN A 62 15.45 -13.33 16.76
N ARG A 63 14.90 -12.19 16.29
CA ARG A 63 15.66 -10.98 15.96
C ARG A 63 15.71 -9.98 17.10
N PHE A 64 14.60 -9.81 17.81
CA PHE A 64 14.40 -8.75 18.80
C PHE A 64 14.18 -9.32 20.22
N GLY A 65 14.74 -10.50 20.50
CA GLY A 65 14.50 -11.26 21.74
C GLY A 65 15.04 -10.61 23.02
N HIS A 66 15.86 -9.56 22.90
CA HIS A 66 16.24 -8.71 24.02
C HIS A 66 15.10 -7.82 24.51
N ARG A 67 13.97 -7.76 23.79
CA ARG A 67 12.74 -7.06 24.20
C ARG A 67 11.63 -8.06 24.50
N GLN A 68 10.80 -7.71 25.47
CA GLN A 68 9.59 -8.47 25.75
C GLN A 68 8.54 -8.25 24.65
N VAL A 69 7.72 -9.26 24.38
CA VAL A 69 6.65 -9.21 23.35
C VAL A 69 5.74 -7.98 23.46
N PRO A 70 5.28 -7.53 24.65
CA PRO A 70 4.50 -6.30 24.76
C PRO A 70 5.23 -5.05 24.26
N VAL A 71 6.55 -4.96 24.51
CA VAL A 71 7.37 -3.83 24.05
C VAL A 71 7.50 -3.84 22.52
N LEU A 72 7.67 -5.01 21.91
CA LEU A 72 7.66 -5.14 20.45
C LEU A 72 6.35 -4.61 19.85
N CYS A 73 5.22 -4.97 20.45
CA CYS A 73 3.90 -4.53 20.02
C CYS A 73 3.74 -3.01 20.13
N MET A 74 4.03 -2.45 21.30
CA MET A 74 3.93 -1.00 21.54
C MET A 74 4.83 -0.22 20.58
N ALA A 75 6.12 -0.55 20.52
CA ALA A 75 7.06 0.17 19.66
C ALA A 75 6.69 0.09 18.17
N THR A 76 6.24 -1.08 17.71
CA THR A 76 5.79 -1.26 16.31
C THR A 76 4.58 -0.38 15.99
N ASN A 77 3.56 -0.39 16.87
CA ASN A 77 2.35 0.41 16.65
C ASN A 77 2.62 1.91 16.79
N SER A 78 3.42 2.33 17.77
CA SER A 78 3.82 3.73 17.92
C SER A 78 4.61 4.23 16.70
N MET A 79 5.49 3.41 16.12
CA MET A 79 6.19 3.75 14.88
C MET A 79 5.22 3.86 13.69
N LEU A 80 4.26 2.93 13.59
CA LEU A 80 3.22 2.98 12.55
C LEU A 80 2.38 4.26 12.66
N ASP A 81 1.92 4.58 13.87
CA ASP A 81 1.11 5.77 14.15
C ASP A 81 1.88 7.05 13.86
N TYR A 82 3.17 7.11 14.23
CA TYR A 82 4.07 8.21 13.91
C TYR A 82 4.17 8.43 12.40
N ILE A 83 4.53 7.37 11.65
CA ILE A 83 4.67 7.47 10.19
C ILE A 83 3.35 7.89 9.55
N TYR A 84 2.23 7.34 10.00
CA TYR A 84 0.93 7.72 9.50
C TYR A 84 0.63 9.19 9.77
N ALA A 85 0.77 9.65 11.02
CA ALA A 85 0.51 11.03 11.41
C ALA A 85 1.31 12.03 10.57
N GLU A 86 2.60 11.78 10.36
CA GLU A 86 3.49 12.67 9.62
C GLU A 86 3.27 12.63 8.09
N HIS A 87 3.01 11.44 7.52
CA HIS A 87 3.15 11.23 6.08
C HIS A 87 1.87 10.84 5.34
N HIS A 88 0.75 10.55 6.00
CA HIS A 88 -0.49 10.09 5.34
C HIS A 88 -0.99 11.06 4.24
N GLN A 89 -0.85 12.37 4.45
CA GLN A 89 -1.20 13.41 3.47
C GLN A 89 -0.54 13.22 2.10
N ARG A 90 0.64 12.58 2.03
CA ARG A 90 1.34 12.30 0.75
C ARG A 90 0.59 11.33 -0.15
N ILE A 91 -0.35 10.56 0.41
CA ILE A 91 -1.19 9.58 -0.31
C ILE A 91 -2.68 9.88 -0.17
N THR A 92 -3.13 10.75 0.74
CA THR A 92 -4.54 11.15 0.86
C THR A 92 -4.85 12.49 0.21
N GLN A 93 -3.83 13.26 -0.17
CA GLN A 93 -3.96 14.54 -0.86
C GLN A 93 -3.15 14.53 -2.16
N TRP A 94 -3.35 15.55 -2.98
CA TRP A 94 -2.55 15.74 -4.20
C TRP A 94 -1.07 15.96 -3.85
N ASN A 95 -0.18 15.17 -4.45
CA ASN A 95 1.24 15.19 -4.17
C ASN A 95 2.04 15.65 -5.39
N ASP A 96 2.32 16.95 -5.45
CA ASP A 96 3.03 17.60 -6.57
C ASP A 96 4.41 17.00 -6.84
N ASN A 97 5.05 16.39 -5.85
CA ASN A 97 6.38 15.77 -6.05
C ASN A 97 6.33 14.60 -7.04
N ILE A 98 5.21 13.87 -7.08
CA ILE A 98 5.04 12.71 -7.95
C ILE A 98 3.95 12.91 -9.01
N LEU A 99 3.10 13.95 -8.88
CA LEU A 99 1.99 14.30 -9.76
C LEU A 99 2.14 15.71 -10.38
N ASN A 100 3.36 16.21 -10.56
CA ASN A 100 3.56 17.45 -11.33
C ASN A 100 3.29 17.23 -12.83
N PRO A 101 3.05 18.30 -13.61
CA PRO A 101 2.68 18.21 -15.02
C PRO A 101 3.63 17.36 -15.88
N ALA A 102 4.95 17.52 -15.71
CA ALA A 102 5.94 16.74 -16.47
C ALA A 102 5.91 15.25 -16.13
N ALA A 103 5.67 14.90 -14.86
CA ALA A 103 5.50 13.52 -14.43
C ALA A 103 4.21 12.91 -15.00
N LEU A 104 3.11 13.65 -15.01
CA LEU A 104 1.83 13.19 -15.57
C LEU A 104 1.95 12.87 -17.06
N GLU A 105 2.62 13.71 -17.84
CA GLU A 105 2.92 13.44 -19.26
C GLU A 105 3.74 12.18 -19.43
N THR A 106 4.83 12.06 -18.67
CA THR A 106 5.71 10.87 -18.70
C THR A 106 4.91 9.58 -18.42
N TYR A 107 4.00 9.64 -17.44
CA TYR A 107 3.15 8.49 -17.10
C TYR A 107 2.15 8.18 -18.21
N ALA A 108 1.53 9.20 -18.81
CA ALA A 108 0.55 9.01 -19.86
C ALA A 108 1.16 8.49 -21.15
N ASP A 109 2.33 9.01 -21.54
CA ASP A 109 3.11 8.48 -22.66
C ASP A 109 3.48 7.01 -22.43
N SER A 110 3.95 6.68 -21.22
CA SER A 110 4.29 5.30 -20.86
C SER A 110 3.08 4.38 -20.96
N ILE A 111 1.90 4.82 -20.52
CA ILE A 111 0.65 4.05 -20.60
C ILE A 111 0.18 3.91 -22.05
N HIS A 112 0.25 4.97 -22.85
CA HIS A 112 -0.15 4.97 -24.25
C HIS A 112 0.75 4.08 -25.11
N GLN A 113 2.08 4.16 -24.92
CA GLN A 113 3.06 3.29 -25.59
C GLN A 113 2.81 1.80 -25.33
N MET A 114 2.22 1.47 -24.18
CA MET A 114 1.84 0.10 -23.82
C MET A 114 0.49 -0.34 -24.43
N GLY A 115 -0.10 0.48 -25.31
CA GLY A 115 -1.30 0.17 -26.09
C GLY A 115 -2.61 0.65 -25.46
N ALA A 116 -2.56 1.58 -24.51
CA ALA A 116 -3.76 2.22 -24.00
C ALA A 116 -4.37 3.16 -25.06
N PRO A 117 -5.70 3.13 -25.25
CA PRO A 117 -6.35 3.92 -26.31
C PRO A 117 -6.46 5.42 -25.99
N LEU A 118 -6.13 5.83 -24.77
CA LEU A 118 -6.14 7.23 -24.35
C LEU A 118 -4.70 7.72 -24.23
N GLU A 119 -4.41 8.88 -24.80
CA GLU A 119 -3.09 9.52 -24.78
C GLU A 119 -2.84 10.27 -23.47
N ASN A 120 -3.90 10.63 -22.73
CA ASN A 120 -3.82 11.45 -21.51
C ASN A 120 -4.09 10.64 -20.20
N CYS A 121 -3.90 9.31 -20.23
CA CYS A 121 -4.17 8.45 -19.07
C CYS A 121 -2.92 8.29 -18.20
N PHE A 122 -2.82 8.94 -17.04
CA PHE A 122 -1.60 8.90 -16.20
C PHE A 122 -1.58 7.81 -15.12
N GLY A 123 -2.72 7.16 -14.85
CA GLY A 123 -2.83 6.19 -13.76
C GLY A 123 -4.13 5.42 -13.73
N PHE A 124 -4.20 4.44 -12.84
CA PHE A 124 -5.31 3.48 -12.76
C PHE A 124 -5.99 3.54 -11.40
N ILE A 125 -7.31 3.68 -11.44
CA ILE A 125 -8.17 3.69 -10.26
C ILE A 125 -8.68 2.26 -10.05
N ASP A 126 -8.39 1.69 -8.88
CA ASP A 126 -8.85 0.35 -8.49
C ASP A 126 -9.43 0.35 -7.06
N GLY A 127 -10.50 -0.44 -6.87
CA GLY A 127 -11.13 -0.71 -5.60
C GLY A 127 -10.67 -2.07 -5.04
N THR A 128 -9.79 -2.06 -4.04
CA THR A 128 -9.27 -3.28 -3.42
C THR A 128 -10.08 -3.70 -2.18
N VAL A 129 -10.55 -4.95 -2.17
CA VAL A 129 -11.13 -5.60 -0.98
C VAL A 129 -10.02 -6.22 -0.12
N ARG A 130 -9.97 -5.85 1.16
CA ARG A 130 -9.03 -6.39 2.15
C ARG A 130 -9.77 -7.28 3.16
N PRO A 131 -9.54 -8.61 3.16
CA PRO A 131 -10.12 -9.51 4.14
C PRO A 131 -9.71 -9.13 5.55
N ILE A 132 -10.64 -9.27 6.49
CA ILE A 132 -10.40 -9.10 7.93
C ILE A 132 -10.92 -10.31 8.69
N ALA A 133 -10.43 -10.50 9.92
CA ALA A 133 -11.04 -11.44 10.84
C ALA A 133 -12.51 -11.06 11.08
N ARG A 134 -13.37 -12.07 11.29
CA ARG A 134 -14.80 -11.84 11.58
C ARG A 134 -14.91 -10.96 12.84
N PRO A 135 -15.47 -9.74 12.74
CA PRO A 135 -15.57 -8.86 13.88
C PRO A 135 -16.70 -9.33 14.81
N GLY A 136 -16.55 -9.08 16.11
CA GLY A 136 -17.62 -9.35 17.09
C GLY A 136 -18.76 -8.31 17.04
N ILE A 137 -18.45 -7.09 16.60
CA ILE A 137 -19.39 -5.96 16.46
C ILE A 137 -19.43 -5.57 14.97
N THR A 138 -20.51 -4.93 14.51
CA THR A 138 -20.69 -4.45 13.11
C THR A 138 -20.49 -5.49 12.00
N GLN A 139 -20.61 -6.78 12.33
CA GLN A 139 -20.38 -7.90 11.41
C GLN A 139 -21.15 -7.78 10.09
N ARG A 140 -22.43 -7.40 10.13
CA ARG A 140 -23.27 -7.28 8.93
C ARG A 140 -22.79 -6.19 7.98
N ILE A 141 -22.19 -5.14 8.52
CA ILE A 141 -21.74 -3.97 7.76
C ILE A 141 -20.44 -4.31 7.01
N LEU A 142 -19.52 -5.03 7.66
CA LEU A 142 -18.23 -5.43 7.07
C LEU A 142 -18.31 -6.67 6.19
N TYR A 143 -19.44 -7.39 6.18
CA TYR A 143 -19.62 -8.55 5.32
C TYR A 143 -19.83 -8.16 3.86
N ASN A 144 -18.91 -8.57 2.99
CA ASN A 144 -19.04 -8.44 1.54
C ASN A 144 -19.77 -9.68 1.00
N GLY A 145 -21.02 -9.52 0.60
CA GLY A 145 -21.85 -10.62 0.09
C GLY A 145 -21.36 -11.24 -1.22
N HIS A 146 -20.70 -10.46 -2.08
CA HIS A 146 -20.18 -10.94 -3.36
C HIS A 146 -18.96 -11.85 -3.18
N LYS A 147 -18.01 -11.45 -2.32
CA LYS A 147 -16.81 -12.22 -1.99
C LYS A 147 -17.02 -13.22 -0.86
N ARG A 148 -18.15 -13.13 -0.14
CA ARG A 148 -18.53 -13.97 1.02
C ARG A 148 -17.51 -13.94 2.17
N ILE A 149 -16.91 -12.77 2.41
CA ILE A 149 -15.90 -12.55 3.46
C ILE A 149 -16.19 -11.27 4.25
N HIS A 150 -15.68 -11.17 5.47
CA HIS A 150 -15.59 -9.89 6.17
C HIS A 150 -14.41 -9.11 5.61
N SER A 151 -14.65 -7.84 5.26
CA SER A 151 -13.63 -7.05 4.59
C SER A 151 -13.81 -5.55 4.77
N LEU A 152 -12.69 -4.85 4.59
CA LEU A 152 -12.64 -3.41 4.34
C LEU A 152 -12.36 -3.19 2.86
N LYS A 153 -12.79 -2.07 2.32
CA LYS A 153 -12.47 -1.65 0.96
C LYS A 153 -11.62 -0.39 0.97
N TYR A 154 -10.73 -0.30 -0.01
CA TYR A 154 -9.87 0.85 -0.27
C TYR A 154 -9.90 1.16 -1.75
N GLN A 155 -9.87 2.44 -2.12
CA GLN A 155 -9.66 2.88 -3.50
C GLN A 155 -8.26 3.46 -3.61
N ALA A 156 -7.52 3.05 -4.62
CA ALA A 156 -6.18 3.54 -4.88
C ALA A 156 -6.03 4.01 -6.32
N VAL A 157 -5.17 5.02 -6.52
CA VAL A 157 -4.65 5.42 -7.83
C VAL A 157 -3.23 4.89 -7.94
N ALA A 158 -3.03 3.85 -8.75
CA ALA A 158 -1.71 3.31 -9.07
C ALA A 158 -1.13 4.04 -10.28
N ILE A 159 0.13 4.50 -10.16
CA ILE A 159 0.86 5.17 -11.24
C ILE A 159 1.98 4.28 -11.81
N PRO A 160 2.46 4.52 -13.04
CA PRO A 160 3.38 3.62 -13.75
C PRO A 160 4.72 3.33 -13.05
N ASN A 161 5.16 4.20 -12.15
CA ASN A 161 6.39 3.99 -11.37
C ASN A 161 6.21 3.00 -10.19
N GLY A 162 5.01 2.44 -10.01
CA GLY A 162 4.69 1.46 -8.96
C GLY A 162 4.27 2.07 -7.62
N LEU A 163 4.15 3.40 -7.54
CA LEU A 163 3.65 4.08 -6.36
C LEU A 163 2.12 4.21 -6.36
N ILE A 164 1.57 4.43 -5.17
CA ILE A 164 0.17 4.82 -4.98
C ILE A 164 0.14 6.35 -4.90
N ALA A 165 -0.50 6.97 -5.89
CA ALA A 165 -0.64 8.43 -5.99
C ALA A 165 -1.75 8.98 -5.09
N HIS A 166 -2.80 8.19 -4.86
CA HIS A 166 -3.90 8.55 -3.97
C HIS A 166 -4.51 7.29 -3.36
N LEU A 167 -4.93 7.35 -2.09
CA LEU A 167 -5.54 6.27 -1.33
C LEU A 167 -6.73 6.81 -0.52
N TYR A 168 -7.88 6.17 -0.70
CA TYR A 168 -9.11 6.44 0.06
C TYR A 168 -9.63 5.17 0.74
N GLY A 169 -10.16 5.34 1.95
CA GLY A 169 -10.63 4.28 2.84
C GLY A 169 -9.96 4.35 4.22
N PRO A 170 -10.22 3.38 5.10
CA PRO A 170 -11.08 2.20 4.90
C PRO A 170 -12.57 2.54 4.81
N VAL A 171 -13.30 1.83 3.96
CA VAL A 171 -14.77 1.83 3.94
C VAL A 171 -15.33 0.41 4.07
N GLU A 172 -16.64 0.30 4.25
CA GLU A 172 -17.29 -0.98 4.50
C GLU A 172 -17.21 -1.91 3.28
N GLY A 173 -16.89 -3.19 3.49
CA GLY A 173 -16.63 -4.14 2.41
C GLY A 173 -17.77 -4.32 1.41
N ARG A 174 -19.01 -4.00 1.80
CA ARG A 174 -20.21 -4.05 0.94
C ARG A 174 -20.35 -2.87 -0.03
N LYS A 175 -19.55 -1.82 0.13
CA LYS A 175 -19.69 -0.57 -0.65
C LYS A 175 -19.33 -0.80 -2.12
N HIS A 176 -20.05 -0.15 -3.03
CA HIS A 176 -19.76 -0.21 -4.47
C HIS A 176 -18.62 0.73 -4.83
N ASP A 177 -17.80 0.36 -5.82
CA ASP A 177 -16.59 1.11 -6.19
C ASP A 177 -16.94 2.49 -6.77
N SER A 178 -18.08 2.62 -7.47
CA SER A 178 -18.61 3.91 -7.92
C SER A 178 -19.00 4.83 -6.75
N GLY A 179 -19.57 4.27 -5.68
CA GLY A 179 -19.88 5.02 -4.47
C GLY A 179 -18.61 5.49 -3.77
N MET A 180 -17.57 4.65 -3.74
CA MET A 180 -16.27 5.05 -3.21
C MET A 180 -15.62 6.16 -4.02
N LEU A 181 -15.70 6.10 -5.35
CA LEU A 181 -15.16 7.16 -6.21
C LEU A 181 -15.85 8.51 -5.93
N ALA A 182 -17.18 8.52 -5.80
CA ALA A 182 -17.92 9.73 -5.48
C ALA A 182 -17.55 10.31 -4.10
N GLU A 183 -17.39 9.45 -3.09
CA GLU A 183 -17.08 9.89 -1.72
C GLU A 183 -15.61 10.24 -1.49
N SER A 184 -14.70 9.69 -2.30
CA SER A 184 -13.27 9.93 -2.17
C SER A 184 -12.85 11.38 -2.44
N GLY A 185 -13.70 12.16 -3.13
CA GLY A 185 -13.33 13.48 -3.65
C GLY A 185 -12.28 13.44 -4.77
N LEU A 186 -11.88 12.24 -5.23
CA LEU A 186 -10.82 12.07 -6.23
C LEU A 186 -11.16 12.80 -7.53
N MET A 187 -12.42 12.79 -7.98
CA MET A 187 -12.82 13.50 -9.19
C MET A 187 -12.56 15.00 -9.08
N SER A 188 -12.91 15.63 -7.96
CA SER A 188 -12.62 17.04 -7.71
C SER A 188 -11.13 17.32 -7.58
N LEU A 189 -10.36 16.37 -7.02
CA LEU A 189 -8.90 16.44 -6.99
C LEU A 189 -8.23 16.29 -8.36
N LEU A 190 -8.95 15.82 -9.40
CA LEU A 190 -8.42 15.70 -10.75
C LEU A 190 -8.76 16.91 -11.63
N GLU A 191 -9.84 17.65 -11.33
CA GLU A 191 -10.35 18.73 -12.18
C GLU A 191 -9.41 19.94 -12.31
N ASN A 192 -8.61 20.27 -11.30
CA ASN A 192 -7.70 21.43 -11.28
C ASN A 192 -6.20 21.06 -11.32
N PRO A 193 -5.72 20.05 -10.57
CA PRO A 193 -4.30 19.73 -10.49
C PRO A 193 -3.77 18.85 -11.63
N ALA A 194 -4.62 18.04 -12.26
CA ALA A 194 -4.19 17.04 -13.23
C ALA A 194 -4.06 17.63 -14.65
N MET A 195 -3.13 18.55 -14.83
CA MET A 195 -2.82 19.17 -16.12
C MET A 195 -1.43 18.74 -16.60
N SER A 196 -1.30 18.53 -17.91
CA SER A 196 -0.02 18.42 -18.62
C SER A 196 0.73 19.76 -18.57
N ALA A 197 2.03 19.75 -18.87
CA ALA A 197 2.85 20.95 -18.95
C ALA A 197 2.32 21.94 -20.01
N ASP A 198 1.68 21.40 -21.06
CA ASP A 198 1.02 22.17 -22.12
C ASP A 198 -0.42 22.59 -21.76
N GLY A 199 -0.88 22.35 -20.52
CA GLY A 199 -2.20 22.75 -20.04
C GLY A 199 -3.36 21.85 -20.47
N HIS A 200 -3.07 20.63 -20.95
CA HIS A 200 -4.10 19.65 -21.33
C HIS A 200 -4.58 18.83 -20.12
N PRO A 201 -5.89 18.53 -20.00
CA PRO A 201 -6.41 17.76 -18.88
C PRO A 201 -6.00 16.29 -18.94
N MET A 202 -5.55 15.76 -17.81
CA MET A 202 -5.11 14.38 -17.62
C MET A 202 -6.19 13.57 -16.90
N CYS A 203 -6.32 12.28 -17.24
CA CYS A 203 -7.34 11.41 -16.65
C CYS A 203 -6.74 10.17 -15.95
N GLY A 204 -7.37 9.76 -14.85
CA GLY A 204 -7.19 8.43 -14.27
C GLY A 204 -8.24 7.46 -14.82
N ARG A 205 -7.87 6.21 -15.07
CA ARG A 205 -8.79 5.21 -15.65
C ARG A 205 -9.21 4.14 -14.66
N ALA A 206 -10.51 3.89 -14.57
CA ALA A 206 -11.04 2.71 -13.88
C ALA A 206 -10.88 1.43 -14.73
N ASP A 207 -10.23 0.43 -14.14
CA ASP A 207 -10.15 -1.04 -14.41
C ASP A 207 -10.09 -1.65 -15.83
N ALA A 208 -10.49 -0.99 -16.92
CA ALA A 208 -10.58 -1.67 -18.22
C ALA A 208 -9.24 -1.84 -18.95
N VAL A 209 -8.20 -1.05 -18.62
CA VAL A 209 -6.86 -1.14 -19.27
C VAL A 209 -5.91 -2.06 -18.53
N MET A 210 -6.06 -2.21 -17.21
CA MET A 210 -5.20 -3.05 -16.37
C MET A 210 -5.23 -4.52 -16.77
N ALA A 211 -6.40 -5.04 -17.17
CA ALA A 211 -6.56 -6.40 -17.68
C ALA A 211 -5.90 -6.63 -19.05
N ARG A 212 -5.64 -5.56 -19.82
CA ARG A 212 -4.99 -5.62 -21.13
C ARG A 212 -3.47 -5.52 -20.98
N LEU A 213 -3.00 -4.62 -20.12
CA LEU A 213 -1.58 -4.46 -19.76
C LEU A 213 -1.00 -5.71 -19.10
N SER A 214 -1.74 -6.35 -18.20
CA SER A 214 -1.29 -7.59 -17.55
C SER A 214 -1.12 -8.78 -18.50
N ARG A 215 -1.71 -8.74 -19.70
CA ARG A 215 -1.55 -9.77 -20.74
C ARG A 215 -0.40 -9.46 -21.70
N THR A 216 0.03 -8.21 -21.79
CA THR A 216 1.10 -7.76 -22.71
C THR A 216 2.41 -7.42 -22.00
N CYS A 217 2.39 -7.14 -20.70
CA CYS A 217 3.56 -6.87 -19.87
C CYS A 217 4.28 -8.16 -19.44
N SER A 218 5.61 -8.12 -19.39
CA SER A 218 6.42 -9.17 -18.75
C SER A 218 5.97 -9.38 -17.29
N PRO A 219 5.97 -10.63 -16.77
CA PRO A 219 5.66 -10.94 -15.37
C PRO A 219 6.42 -10.08 -14.35
N ALA A 220 7.63 -9.61 -14.70
CA ALA A 220 8.44 -8.72 -13.87
C ALA A 220 7.87 -7.29 -13.76
N LEU A 221 7.23 -6.76 -14.80
CA LEU A 221 6.61 -5.43 -14.78
C LEU A 221 5.24 -5.49 -14.09
N ALA A 222 4.48 -6.56 -14.34
CA ALA A 222 3.26 -6.88 -13.59
C ALA A 222 3.56 -7.03 -12.09
N SER A 223 4.66 -7.70 -11.73
CA SER A 223 5.17 -7.81 -10.36
C SER A 223 5.64 -6.48 -9.75
N ARG A 224 6.02 -5.47 -10.53
CA ARG A 224 6.44 -4.15 -10.00
C ARG A 224 5.29 -3.17 -9.89
N LEU A 225 4.35 -3.19 -10.85
CA LEU A 225 3.08 -2.45 -10.79
C LEU A 225 2.13 -3.03 -9.73
N TRP A 226 2.14 -4.36 -9.56
CA TRP A 226 1.33 -5.03 -8.55
C TRP A 226 2.09 -5.46 -7.30
N GLY A 227 3.42 -5.37 -7.21
CA GLY A 227 4.18 -5.84 -6.04
C GLY A 227 3.75 -5.16 -4.73
N SER A 228 3.39 -3.89 -4.82
CA SER A 228 2.84 -3.10 -3.70
C SER A 228 1.39 -3.51 -3.34
N VAL A 229 0.63 -4.11 -4.26
CA VAL A 229 -0.75 -4.60 -4.06
C VAL A 229 -0.79 -6.11 -3.72
N VAL A 230 0.20 -6.86 -4.18
CA VAL A 230 0.37 -8.32 -4.06
C VAL A 230 1.09 -8.70 -2.77
N CYS A 231 1.93 -7.85 -2.18
CA CYS A 231 2.44 -8.11 -0.82
C CYS A 231 1.32 -8.13 0.26
N LEU A 232 0.13 -7.61 -0.04
CA LEU A 232 -1.08 -7.77 0.78
C LEU A 232 -1.94 -8.99 0.39
N HIS A 233 -1.55 -9.73 -0.66
CA HIS A 233 -2.09 -11.05 -1.00
C HIS A 233 -1.16 -12.13 -0.43
N GLY A 234 -1.13 -12.25 0.90
CA GLY A 234 -0.63 -13.45 1.55
C GLY A 234 -1.45 -14.66 1.09
N LEU A 235 -0.88 -15.43 0.17
CA LEU A 235 -1.08 -16.86 -0.05
C LEU A 235 -2.50 -17.40 0.18
N SER A 236 -3.35 -17.32 -0.83
CA SER A 236 -4.46 -18.27 -0.99
C SER A 236 -4.05 -19.33 -2.00
N HIS A 237 -3.27 -20.31 -1.55
CA HIS A 237 -3.12 -21.57 -2.29
C HIS A 237 -4.50 -22.25 -2.32
N PRO A 238 -4.99 -22.76 -3.47
CA PRO A 238 -6.17 -23.60 -3.49
C PRO A 238 -5.82 -24.93 -2.82
N LEU A 239 -6.36 -25.17 -1.64
CA LEU A 239 -6.48 -26.53 -1.09
C LEU A 239 -7.50 -27.28 -1.96
N THR A 240 -7.04 -27.90 -3.04
CA THR A 240 -7.72 -29.05 -3.63
C THR A 240 -7.73 -30.17 -2.60
N GLN A 241 -8.81 -30.29 -1.84
CA GLN A 241 -9.15 -31.54 -1.17
C GLN A 241 -9.72 -32.49 -2.23
N GLN A 242 -8.84 -33.34 -2.78
CA GLN A 242 -9.25 -34.65 -3.26
C GLN A 242 -9.57 -35.50 -2.03
N HIS A 243 -10.83 -35.88 -1.87
CA HIS A 243 -11.20 -36.98 -0.98
C HIS A 243 -10.78 -38.30 -1.64
N PRO A 244 -10.09 -39.20 -0.91
CA PRO A 244 -10.08 -40.61 -1.23
C PRO A 244 -11.11 -41.37 -0.37
N HIS A 245 -11.79 -42.30 -1.05
CA HIS A 245 -12.69 -43.36 -0.58
C HIS A 245 -14.14 -42.97 -0.27
#